data_AF-A0A656PLG3-F1
#
_entry.id   AF-A0A656PLG3-F1
#
_cell.length_a   1.000
_cell.length_b   1.000
_cell.length_c   1.000
_cell.angle_alpha   90.00
_cell.angle_beta   90.00
_cell.angle_gamma   90.00
#
_symmetry.space_group_name_H-M   'P 1'
#
loop_
_entity.id
_entity.type
_entity.pdbx_description
1 polymer ?
#
loop_
_entity_poly.entity_id
_entity_poly.type
_entity_poly.pdbx_seq_one_letter_code
_entity_poly.pdbx_strand_id
1 'polypeptide(L)'
;MNLLSLLESKVYAAAAPVDKIEGIPVSSVNELVTVITNILIIVGVAVVVIFLAMGFIKYITSGGDKNAVDSAQKTLTYAVIGGVGLLIVYGLRTLLLNLLNAQSLEGY
;
A
#
# COMPACT_ATOMS: atom_id res chain seq x y z
N MET A 1 28.76 41.00 -36.09
CA MET A 1 27.93 40.02 -35.38
C MET A 1 28.81 38.82 -35.09
N ASN A 2 29.13 38.57 -33.82
CA ASN A 2 30.10 37.54 -33.43
C ASN A 2 29.44 36.17 -33.45
N LEU A 3 29.98 35.23 -34.23
CA LEU A 3 29.52 33.86 -34.38
C LEU A 3 29.56 33.04 -33.06
N LEU A 4 30.27 33.54 -32.05
CA LEU A 4 30.32 32.96 -30.71
C LEU A 4 29.03 33.14 -29.90
N SER A 5 28.16 34.10 -30.26
CA SER A 5 26.89 34.33 -29.57
C SER A 5 25.83 33.25 -29.85
N LEU A 6 25.97 32.49 -30.96
CA LEU A 6 25.07 31.38 -31.30
C LEU A 6 25.38 30.09 -30.53
N LEU A 7 26.61 29.96 -30.01
CA LEU A 7 27.03 28.86 -29.13
C LEU A 7 26.75 29.16 -27.64
N GLU A 8 26.44 30.41 -27.29
CA GLU A 8 25.95 30.82 -25.98
C GLU A 8 24.43 30.68 -25.82
N SER A 9 23.74 30.07 -26.81
CA SER A 9 22.44 29.49 -26.51
C SER A 9 22.69 28.41 -25.46
N LYS A 10 22.62 28.81 -24.18
CA LYS A 10 22.46 27.93 -23.05
C LYS A 10 21.34 27.03 -23.51
N VAL A 11 21.69 25.79 -23.83
CA VAL A 11 20.75 24.69 -23.88
C VAL A 11 20.27 24.62 -22.45
N TYR A 12 19.31 25.49 -22.13
CA TYR A 12 18.44 25.30 -21.01
C TYR A 12 17.89 23.92 -21.28
N ALA A 13 18.28 22.97 -20.44
CA ALA A 13 17.47 21.79 -20.24
C ALA A 13 16.11 22.32 -19.78
N ALA A 14 15.26 22.67 -20.75
CA ALA A 14 13.85 22.77 -20.53
C ALA A 14 13.49 21.37 -20.05
N ALA A 15 13.27 21.24 -18.74
CA ALA A 15 12.66 20.06 -18.19
C ALA A 15 11.42 19.84 -19.03
N ALA A 16 11.44 18.80 -19.87
CA ALA A 16 10.26 18.44 -20.62
C ALA A 16 9.12 18.36 -19.61
N PRO A 17 7.95 18.97 -19.87
CA PRO A 17 6.80 18.68 -19.06
C PRO A 17 6.63 17.16 -19.13
N VAL A 18 6.90 16.50 -18.00
CA VAL A 18 6.52 15.12 -17.82
C VAL A 18 5.00 15.20 -17.75
N ASP A 19 4.35 15.06 -18.90
CA ASP A 19 2.91 14.89 -18.94
C ASP A 19 2.63 13.66 -18.07
N LYS A 20 2.13 13.95 -16.87
CA LYS A 20 1.73 12.93 -15.92
C LYS A 20 0.73 12.07 -16.68
N ILE A 21 1.00 10.78 -16.80
CA ILE A 21 0.03 9.84 -17.37
C ILE A 21 -1.27 10.03 -16.60
N GLU A 22 -2.29 10.61 -17.25
CA GLU A 22 -3.57 10.89 -16.62
C GLU A 22 -4.19 9.54 -16.23
N GLY A 23 -4.28 9.32 -14.92
CA GLY A 23 -4.82 8.08 -14.35
C GLY A 23 -4.19 7.68 -13.03
N ILE A 24 -2.90 7.95 -12.81
CA ILE A 24 -2.24 7.75 -11.50
C ILE A 24 -1.15 8.84 -11.31
N PRO A 25 -1.42 9.91 -10.53
CA PRO A 25 -0.40 10.91 -10.24
C PRO A 25 0.65 10.29 -9.29
N VAL A 26 1.75 9.81 -9.86
CA VAL A 26 2.94 9.40 -9.10
C VAL A 26 4.10 10.33 -9.47
N SER A 27 4.14 11.48 -8.81
CA SER A 27 5.19 12.49 -8.97
C SER A 27 6.32 12.28 -7.94
N SER A 28 6.18 11.33 -7.02
CA SER A 28 7.13 11.07 -5.93
C SER A 28 7.07 9.63 -5.43
N VAL A 29 8.20 9.14 -4.89
CA VAL A 29 8.29 7.79 -4.28
C VAL A 29 7.24 7.61 -3.18
N ASN A 30 6.90 8.68 -2.45
CA ASN A 30 5.87 8.66 -1.41
C ASN A 30 4.45 8.41 -1.96
N GLU A 31 4.11 8.98 -3.11
CA GLU A 31 2.82 8.75 -3.78
C GLU A 31 2.75 7.31 -4.31
N LEU A 32 3.83 6.83 -4.91
CA LEU A 32 3.92 5.45 -5.40
C LEU A 32 3.75 4.43 -4.27
N VAL A 33 4.45 4.64 -3.14
CA VAL A 33 4.31 3.79 -1.95
C VAL A 33 2.88 3.85 -1.41
N THR A 34 2.26 5.04 -1.35
CA THR A 34 0.87 5.18 -0.90
C THR A 34 -0.12 4.44 -1.78
N VAL A 35 0.00 4.54 -3.10
CA VAL A 35 -0.87 3.84 -4.06
C VAL A 35 -0.72 2.33 -3.92
N ILE A 36 0.53 1.83 -3.90
CA ILE A 36 0.80 0.39 -3.76
C ILE A 36 0.24 -0.13 -2.44
N THR A 37 0.53 0.54 -1.31
CA THR A 37 0.03 0.13 0.00
C THR A 37 -1.50 0.15 0.06
N ASN A 38 -2.15 1.15 -0.53
CA ASN A 38 -3.61 1.23 -0.54
C ASN A 38 -4.23 0.03 -1.29
N ILE A 39 -3.70 -0.31 -2.47
CA ILE A 39 -4.12 -1.50 -3.22
C ILE A 39 -3.89 -2.77 -2.40
N LEU A 40 -2.73 -2.89 -1.76
CA LEU A 40 -2.35 -4.04 -0.95
C LEU A 40 -3.29 -4.25 0.25
N ILE A 41 -3.72 -3.18 0.90
CA ILE A 41 -4.69 -3.23 2.00
C ILE A 41 -6.06 -3.68 1.49
N ILE A 42 -6.56 -3.12 0.39
CA ILE A 42 -7.87 -3.48 -0.17
C ILE A 42 -7.89 -4.97 -0.53
N VAL A 43 -6.86 -5.44 -1.25
CA VAL A 43 -6.72 -6.86 -1.61
C VAL A 43 -6.54 -7.73 -0.37
N GLY A 44 -5.70 -7.29 0.58
CA GLY A 44 -5.45 -8.02 1.82
C GLY A 44 -6.72 -8.23 2.64
N VAL A 45 -7.54 -7.19 2.80
CA VAL A 45 -8.83 -7.27 3.51
C VAL A 45 -9.77 -8.23 2.79
N ALA A 46 -9.87 -8.15 1.46
CA ALA A 46 -10.71 -9.06 0.67
C ALA A 46 -10.30 -10.53 0.89
N VAL A 47 -9.00 -10.82 0.88
CA VAL A 47 -8.47 -12.17 1.15
C VAL A 47 -8.83 -12.63 2.55
N VAL A 48 -8.64 -11.78 3.57
CA VAL A 48 -8.98 -12.12 4.96
C VAL A 48 -10.46 -12.50 5.09
N VAL A 49 -11.36 -11.73 4.48
CA VAL A 49 -12.81 -12.02 4.50
C VAL A 49 -13.12 -13.37 3.86
N ILE A 50 -12.49 -13.69 2.72
CA ILE A 50 -12.68 -14.98 2.04
C ILE A 50 -12.22 -16.14 2.93
N PHE A 51 -11.03 -16.03 3.54
CA PHE A 51 -10.49 -17.07 4.41
C PHE A 51 -11.32 -17.25 5.69
N LEU A 52 -11.85 -16.17 6.26
CA LEU A 52 -12.80 -16.24 7.37
C LEU A 52 -14.06 -16.99 6.96
N ALA A 53 -14.68 -16.61 5.84
CA ALA A 53 -15.90 -17.26 5.35
C ALA A 53 -15.68 -18.75 5.09
N MET A 54 -14.58 -19.12 4.45
CA MET A 54 -14.23 -20.51 4.19
C MET A 54 -13.95 -21.30 5.48
N GLY A 55 -13.28 -20.69 6.45
CA GLY A 55 -13.05 -21.26 7.79
C GLY A 55 -14.37 -21.52 8.53
N PHE A 56 -15.32 -20.57 8.48
CA PHE A 56 -16.63 -20.72 9.10
C PHE A 56 -17.49 -21.81 8.45
N ILE A 57 -17.56 -21.84 7.12
CA ILE A 57 -18.29 -22.89 6.40
C ILE A 57 -17.71 -24.25 6.80
N LYS A 58 -16.38 -24.40 6.76
CA LYS A 58 -15.70 -25.63 7.14
C LYS A 58 -15.99 -26.03 8.59
N TYR A 59 -15.98 -25.08 9.52
CA TYR A 59 -16.27 -25.33 10.94
C TYR A 59 -17.70 -25.88 11.13
N ILE A 60 -18.69 -25.26 10.49
CA ILE A 60 -20.10 -25.68 10.58
C ILE A 60 -20.31 -27.05 9.91
N THR A 61 -19.70 -27.29 8.75
CA THR A 61 -19.84 -28.56 8.02
C THR A 61 -19.04 -29.71 8.63
N SER A 62 -18.15 -29.45 9.60
CA SER A 62 -17.29 -30.47 10.20
C SER A 62 -18.05 -31.49 11.05
N GLY A 63 -19.30 -31.21 11.45
CA GLY A 63 -20.19 -32.21 12.06
C GLY A 63 -19.70 -32.86 13.36
N GLY A 64 -18.69 -32.30 14.02
CA GLY A 64 -18.07 -32.85 15.23
C GLY A 64 -16.84 -33.74 15.00
N ASP A 65 -16.40 -33.94 13.75
CA ASP A 65 -15.10 -34.57 13.47
C ASP A 65 -13.97 -33.68 14.01
N LYS A 66 -13.24 -34.19 15.01
CA LYS A 66 -12.15 -33.49 15.68
C LYS A 66 -11.09 -32.97 14.71
N ASN A 67 -10.71 -33.75 13.70
CA ASN A 67 -9.68 -33.34 12.75
C ASN A 67 -10.17 -32.21 11.85
N ALA A 68 -11.42 -32.27 11.41
CA ALA A 68 -12.03 -31.24 10.57
C ALA A 68 -12.22 -29.92 11.34
N VAL A 69 -12.67 -30.01 12.59
CA VAL A 69 -12.82 -28.87 13.51
C VAL A 69 -11.47 -28.21 13.80
N ASP A 70 -10.45 -29.00 14.16
CA ASP A 70 -9.11 -28.47 14.44
C ASP A 70 -8.52 -27.75 13.21
N SER A 71 -8.73 -28.31 12.02
CA SER A 71 -8.29 -27.68 10.77
C SER A 71 -9.04 -26.38 10.49
N ALA A 72 -10.36 -26.34 10.69
CA ALA A 72 -11.17 -25.14 10.50
C ALA A 72 -10.78 -24.02 11.48
N GLN A 73 -10.52 -24.37 12.74
CA GLN A 73 -10.05 -23.43 13.75
C GLN A 73 -8.68 -22.84 13.38
N LYS A 74 -7.74 -23.64 12.88
CA LYS A 74 -6.45 -23.13 12.39
C LYS A 74 -6.62 -22.15 11.24
N THR A 75 -7.47 -22.46 10.26
CA THR A 75 -7.79 -21.54 9.17
C THR A 75 -8.34 -20.22 9.69
N LEU A 76 -9.26 -20.27 10.65
CA LEU A 76 -9.83 -19.08 11.28
C LEU A 76 -8.76 -18.25 12.00
N THR A 77 -7.90 -18.90 12.80
CA THR A 77 -6.80 -18.24 13.50
C THR A 77 -5.84 -17.54 12.54
N TYR A 78 -5.45 -18.19 11.44
CA TYR A 78 -4.57 -17.57 10.45
C TYR A 78 -5.23 -16.39 9.73
N ALA A 79 -6.53 -16.49 9.42
CA ALA A 79 -7.27 -15.39 8.83
C ALA A 79 -7.34 -14.18 9.78
N VAL A 80 -7.57 -14.42 11.08
CA VAL A 80 -7.56 -13.37 12.11
C VAL A 80 -6.18 -12.74 12.26
N ILE A 81 -5.11 -13.54 12.32
CA ILE A 81 -3.73 -13.03 12.41
C ILE A 81 -3.41 -12.17 11.18
N GLY A 82 -3.80 -12.60 9.98
CA GLY A 82 -3.64 -11.82 8.75
C GLY A 82 -4.40 -10.49 8.82
N GLY A 83 -5.65 -10.50 9.29
CA GLY A 83 -6.45 -9.29 9.49
C GLY A 83 -5.82 -8.32 10.49
N VAL A 84 -5.37 -8.81 11.65
CA VAL A 84 -4.69 -8.00 12.67
C VAL A 84 -3.38 -7.44 12.12
N GLY A 85 -2.61 -8.23 11.38
CA GLY A 85 -1.39 -7.78 10.72
C GLY A 85 -1.61 -6.61 9.77
N LEU A 86 -2.67 -6.65 8.96
CA LEU A 86 -3.03 -5.54 8.06
C LEU A 86 -3.35 -4.25 8.82
N LEU A 87 -4.07 -4.34 9.94
CA LEU A 87 -4.38 -3.19 10.80
C LEU A 87 -3.11 -2.57 11.40
N ILE A 88 -2.16 -3.40 11.84
CA ILE A 88 -0.87 -2.95 12.36
C ILE A 88 -0.10 -2.18 11.30
N VAL A 89 0.03 -2.74 10.09
CA VAL A 89 0.76 -2.08 8.98
C VAL A 89 0.13 -0.73 8.63
N TYR A 90 -1.20 -0.65 8.60
CA TYR A 90 -1.90 0.61 8.37
C TYR A 90 -1.63 1.64 9.48
N GLY A 91 -1.66 1.21 10.74
CA GLY A 91 -1.32 2.06 11.89
C GLY A 91 0.12 2.57 11.82
N LEU A 92 1.08 1.69 11.51
CA LEU A 92 2.49 2.04 11.37
C LEU A 92 2.70 3.07 10.26
N ARG A 93 2.06 2.92 9.09
CA ARG A 93 2.09 3.94 8.02
C ARG A 93 1.65 5.30 8.54
N THR A 94 0.52 5.36 9.23
CA THR A 94 -0.03 6.62 9.74
C THR A 94 0.91 7.25 10.76
N LEU A 95 1.53 6.46 11.63
CA LEU A 95 2.55 6.95 12.56
C LEU A 95 3.78 7.49 11.82
N LEU A 96 4.30 6.77 10.82
CA LEU A 96 5.46 7.23 10.04
C LEU A 96 5.16 8.55 9.31
N LEU A 97 3.99 8.67 8.67
CA LEU A 97 3.61 9.91 7.99
C LEU A 97 3.40 11.06 8.95
N ASN A 98 2.81 10.80 10.13
CA ASN A 98 2.63 11.83 11.14
C ASN A 98 3.97 12.32 11.71
N LEU A 99 4.95 11.42 11.89
CA LEU A 99 6.30 11.79 12.34
C LEU A 99 7.08 12.57 11.27
N LEU A 100 6.97 12.16 10.01
CA LEU A 100 7.61 12.86 8.89
C LEU A 100 6.95 14.23 8.62
N ASN A 101 5.64 14.33 8.74
CA ASN A 101 4.93 15.60 8.62
C ASN A 101 5.22 16.54 9.80
N ALA A 102 5.32 16.01 11.03
CA ALA A 102 5.69 16.80 12.20
C ALA A 102 7.07 17.48 12.05
N GLN A 103 8.06 16.80 11.46
CA GLN A 103 9.38 17.37 11.19
C GLN A 103 9.36 18.49 10.13
N SER A 104 8.37 18.50 9.23
CA SER A 104 8.25 19.55 8.21
C SER A 104 7.63 20.86 8.72
N LEU A 105 7.11 20.88 9.95
CA LEU A 105 6.50 22.06 10.57
C LEU A 105 7.41 22.80 11.55
N GLU A 106 8.57 22.24 11.93
CA GLU A 106 9.58 22.94 12.75
C GLU A 106 10.63 23.70 11.91
N GLY A 107 10.49 23.67 10.58
CA GLY A 107 11.40 24.30 9.62
C GLY A 107 10.98 25.67 9.09
N TYR A 108 9.95 26.31 9.66
CA TYR A 108 9.58 27.70 9.42
C TYR A 108 9.49 28.47 10.73
#